data_AF-A0A7J9Y4A9-F1
#
_entry.id   AF-A0A7J9Y4A9-F1
#
_cell.length_a   1.000
_cell.length_b   1.000
_cell.length_c   1.000
_cell.angle_alpha   90.00
_cell.angle_beta   90.00
_cell.angle_gamma   90.00
#
_symmetry.space_group_name_H-M   'P 1'
#
loop_
_entity.id
_entity.type
_entity.pdbx_description
1 polymer ?
#
loop_
_entity_poly.entity_id
_entity_poly.type
_entity_poly.pdbx_seq_one_letter_code
_entity_poly.pdbx_strand_id
1 'polypeptide(L)'
;MSRDPKPARCAWCGAKLPAATLGRPRTYCRQACRQRAYEQRTLADRAGLPADAVVVSRLELDHLQDRLFQIRCALEDAAAALDDNASKAELAAVLRNAVDAGGALDRLWVTPREPSTS
;
A
#
# COMPACT_ATOMS: atom_id res chain seq x y z
N MET A 1 2.64 23.75 -6.63
CA MET A 1 2.16 22.50 -5.97
C MET A 1 2.92 22.36 -4.66
N SER A 2 2.29 22.70 -3.53
CA SER A 2 2.92 22.61 -2.21
C SER A 2 3.21 21.13 -1.89
N ARG A 3 4.49 20.76 -1.71
CA ARG A 3 4.84 19.47 -1.12
C ARG A 3 4.74 19.63 0.39
N ASP A 4 3.53 19.47 0.93
CA ASP A 4 3.42 19.18 2.36
C ASP A 4 4.26 17.92 2.64
N PRO A 5 5.14 17.93 3.64
CA PRO A 5 5.91 16.74 3.98
C PRO A 5 4.92 15.64 4.39
N LYS A 6 4.93 14.54 3.62
CA LYS A 6 4.08 13.38 3.93
C LYS A 6 4.32 12.99 5.39
N PRO A 7 3.26 12.77 6.19
CA PRO A 7 3.42 12.46 7.59
C PRO A 7 4.25 11.19 7.74
N ALA A 8 5.22 11.21 8.66
CA ALA A 8 6.05 10.05 8.96
C ALA A 8 5.16 8.84 9.32
N ARG A 9 5.56 7.66 8.84
CA ARG A 9 4.85 6.40 9.09
C ARG A 9 5.78 5.40 9.75
N CYS A 10 5.21 4.51 10.54
CA CYS A 10 5.94 3.41 11.16
C CYS A 10 6.56 2.53 10.08
N ALA A 11 7.88 2.32 10.15
CA ALA A 11 8.60 1.50 9.17
C ALA A 11 8.17 0.01 9.18
N TRP A 12 7.44 -0.44 10.20
CA TRP A 12 6.91 -1.80 10.31
C TRP A 12 5.44 -1.91 9.87
N CYS A 13 4.53 -1.14 10.50
CA CYS A 13 3.08 -1.28 10.28
C CYS A 13 2.42 -0.18 9.46
N GLY A 14 3.18 0.82 8.97
CA GLY A 14 2.62 1.93 8.19
C GLY A 14 1.75 2.92 8.96
N ALA A 15 1.48 2.69 10.25
CA ALA A 15 0.71 3.59 11.10
C ALA A 15 1.33 5.00 11.13
N LYS A 16 0.49 6.03 11.08
CA LYS A 16 0.92 7.43 11.14
C LYS A 16 1.64 7.67 12.47
N LEU A 17 2.83 8.25 12.39
CA LEU A 17 3.60 8.65 13.56
C LEU A 17 3.23 10.09 13.94
N PRO A 18 3.28 10.43 15.24
CA PRO A 18 3.15 11.82 15.65
C PRO A 18 4.24 12.64 15.00
N ALA A 19 3.92 13.88 14.64
CA ALA A 19 4.91 14.82 14.14
C ALA A 19 6.04 14.97 15.18
N ALA A 20 7.28 14.92 14.72
CA ALA A 20 8.41 15.15 15.61
C ALA A 20 8.38 16.63 16.03
N THR A 21 8.20 16.90 17.32
CA THR A 21 8.21 18.26 17.85
C THR A 21 9.63 18.73 18.14
N LEU A 22 10.50 17.84 18.64
CA LEU A 22 11.95 18.05 18.84
C LEU A 22 12.70 16.70 18.76
N GLY A 23 13.96 16.72 18.29
CA GLY A 23 14.85 15.55 18.28
C GLY A 23 14.68 14.60 17.08
N ARG A 24 15.31 13.41 17.18
CA ARG A 24 15.31 12.41 16.08
C ARG A 24 13.88 11.89 15.85
N PRO A 25 13.37 11.92 14.60
CA PRO A 25 12.05 11.39 14.28
C PRO A 25 11.91 9.92 14.71
N ARG A 26 10.73 9.57 15.21
CA ARG A 26 10.41 8.17 15.54
C ARG A 26 10.40 7.36 14.24
N THR A 27 10.97 6.15 14.28
CA THR A 27 10.89 5.18 13.17
C THR A 27 9.75 4.17 13.38
N TYR A 28 9.40 3.88 14.63
CA TYR A 28 8.42 2.86 15.00
C TYR A 28 7.36 3.42 15.98
N CYS A 29 6.11 3.00 15.81
CA CYS A 29 5.00 3.46 16.66
C CYS A 29 5.02 2.87 18.08
N ARG A 30 5.63 1.69 18.27
CA ARG A 30 5.75 0.99 19.55
C ARG A 30 6.94 0.03 19.56
N GLN A 31 7.39 -0.39 20.75
CA GLN A 31 8.50 -1.33 20.92
C GLN A 31 8.25 -2.66 20.19
N ALA A 32 7.04 -3.22 20.25
CA ALA A 32 6.69 -4.46 19.54
C ALA A 32 6.95 -4.37 18.02
N CYS A 33 6.67 -3.22 17.39
CA CYS A 33 6.95 -3.01 15.97
C CYS A 33 8.45 -2.94 15.67
N ARG A 34 9.25 -2.37 16.59
CA ARG A 34 10.72 -2.36 16.47
C ARG A 34 11.29 -3.78 16.58
N GLN A 35 10.79 -4.56 17.54
CA GLN A 35 11.21 -5.94 17.77
C GLN A 35 10.95 -6.81 16.54
N ARG A 36 9.72 -6.77 16.01
CA ARG A 36 9.35 -7.54 14.81
C ARG A 36 10.14 -7.13 13.57
N ALA A 37 10.44 -5.83 13.41
CA ALA A 37 11.29 -5.36 12.32
C ALA A 37 12.72 -5.92 12.41
N TYR A 38 13.24 -6.11 13.62
CA TYR A 38 14.53 -6.75 13.83
C TYR A 38 14.49 -8.25 13.53
N GLU A 39 13.45 -8.94 14.01
CA GLU A 39 13.26 -10.37 13.76
C GLU A 39 13.13 -10.68 12.27
N GLN A 40 12.34 -9.90 11.53
CA GLN A 40 12.22 -10.09 10.08
C GLN A 40 13.52 -9.87 9.33
N ARG A 41 14.30 -8.84 9.67
CA ARG A 41 15.63 -8.65 9.06
C ARG A 41 16.53 -9.87 9.34
N THR A 42 16.54 -10.34 10.58
CA THR A 42 17.32 -11.52 10.97
C THR A 42 16.87 -12.78 10.21
N LEU A 43 15.56 -12.95 10.01
CA LEU A 43 15.01 -14.07 9.24
C LEU A 43 15.35 -13.97 7.75
N ALA A 44 15.25 -12.78 7.16
CA ALA A 44 15.61 -12.52 5.77
C ALA A 44 17.11 -12.79 5.53
N ASP A 45 17.98 -12.29 6.43
CA ASP A 45 19.42 -12.53 6.39
C ASP A 45 19.72 -14.04 6.44
N ARG A 46 19.06 -14.79 7.33
CA ARG A 46 19.20 -16.25 7.44
C ARG A 46 18.67 -17.00 6.21
N ALA A 47 17.63 -16.48 5.57
CA ALA A 47 17.07 -17.04 4.35
C ALA A 47 17.83 -16.65 3.08
N GLY A 48 18.89 -15.83 3.20
CA GLY A 48 19.66 -15.33 2.05
C GLY A 48 18.87 -14.38 1.16
N LEU A 49 17.84 -13.74 1.68
CA LEU A 49 17.04 -12.77 0.94
C LEU A 49 17.75 -11.41 0.88
N PRO A 50 17.68 -10.70 -0.26
CA PRO A 50 18.13 -9.32 -0.36
C PRO A 50 17.48 -8.41 0.70
N ALA A 51 18.19 -7.36 1.12
CA ALA A 51 17.71 -6.44 2.15
C ALA A 51 16.44 -5.65 1.74
N ASP A 52 16.19 -5.54 0.43
CA ASP A 52 15.01 -4.92 -0.17
C ASP A 52 13.94 -5.92 -0.64
N ALA A 53 14.15 -7.22 -0.36
CA ALA A 53 13.18 -8.25 -0.69
C ALA A 53 11.91 -8.12 0.16
N VAL A 54 10.76 -8.30 -0.49
CA VAL A 54 9.45 -8.28 0.14
C VAL A 54 8.82 -9.66 -0.01
N VAL A 55 8.50 -10.29 1.13
CA VAL A 55 7.78 -11.57 1.15
C VAL A 55 6.30 -11.30 1.31
N VAL A 56 5.51 -11.76 0.36
CA VAL A 56 4.04 -11.72 0.36
C VAL A 56 3.49 -13.12 0.19
N SER A 57 2.34 -13.41 0.79
CA SER A 57 1.66 -14.66 0.46
C SER A 57 1.17 -14.62 -0.98
N ARG A 58 1.10 -15.77 -1.64
CA ARG A 58 0.61 -15.86 -3.01
C ARG A 58 -0.82 -15.30 -3.13
N LEU A 59 -1.69 -15.61 -2.17
CA LEU A 59 -3.06 -15.12 -2.11
C LEU A 59 -3.14 -13.59 -2.03
N GLU A 60 -2.29 -12.96 -1.22
CA GLU A 60 -2.25 -11.48 -1.12
C GLU A 60 -1.73 -10.85 -2.42
N LEU A 61 -0.77 -11.49 -3.09
CA LEU A 61 -0.29 -11.05 -4.40
C LEU A 61 -1.39 -11.17 -5.46
N ASP A 62 -2.11 -12.30 -5.51
CA ASP A 62 -3.20 -12.51 -6.46
C ASP A 62 -4.32 -11.48 -6.24
N HIS A 63 -4.72 -11.23 -4.98
CA HIS A 63 -5.70 -10.18 -4.66
C HIS A 63 -5.25 -8.77 -5.07
N LEU A 64 -3.96 -8.47 -4.96
CA LEU A 64 -3.41 -7.19 -5.43
C LEU A 64 -3.47 -7.10 -6.96
N GLN A 65 -3.11 -8.18 -7.65
CA GLN A 65 -3.18 -8.26 -9.11
C GLN A 65 -4.61 -8.09 -9.62
N ASP A 66 -5.59 -8.74 -8.98
CA ASP A 66 -7.01 -8.62 -9.32
C ASP A 66 -7.51 -7.18 -9.22
N ARG A 67 -7.15 -6.47 -8.14
CA ARG A 67 -7.54 -5.06 -7.98
C ARG A 67 -6.87 -4.15 -9.01
N LEU A 68 -5.58 -4.37 -9.29
CA LEU A 68 -4.87 -3.61 -10.33
C LEU A 68 -5.50 -3.84 -11.72
N PHE A 69 -5.92 -5.07 -12.00
CA PHE A 69 -6.64 -5.42 -13.21
C PHE A 69 -7.97 -4.67 -13.30
N GLN A 70 -8.78 -4.67 -12.23
CA GLN A 70 -10.05 -3.94 -12.19
C GLN A 70 -9.87 -2.43 -12.45
N ILE A 71 -8.86 -1.81 -11.85
CA ILE A 71 -8.55 -0.39 -12.08
C ILE A 71 -8.18 -0.15 -13.54
N ARG A 72 -7.31 -0.99 -14.11
CA ARG A 72 -6.92 -0.87 -15.52
C ARG A 72 -8.15 -0.93 -16.43
N CYS A 73 -9.00 -1.93 -16.26
CA CYS A 73 -10.21 -2.07 -17.08
C CYS A 73 -11.15 -0.87 -16.92
N ALA A 74 -11.36 -0.37 -15.70
CA ALA A 74 -12.19 0.82 -15.50
C ALA A 74 -11.59 2.08 -16.17
N LEU A 75 -10.27 2.18 -16.28
CA LEU A 75 -9.61 3.26 -17.03
C LEU A 75 -9.72 3.07 -18.55
N GLU A 76 -9.62 1.83 -19.03
CA GLU A 76 -9.84 1.49 -20.45
C GLU A 76 -11.28 1.83 -20.87
N ASP A 77 -12.28 1.48 -20.04
CA ASP A 77 -13.68 1.85 -20.26
C ASP A 77 -13.87 3.38 -20.29
N ALA A 78 -13.15 4.12 -19.45
CA ALA A 78 -13.22 5.59 -19.43
C ALA A 78 -12.62 6.20 -20.69
N ALA A 79 -11.54 5.61 -21.21
CA ALA A 79 -10.93 6.02 -22.48
C ALA A 79 -11.88 5.78 -23.65
N ALA A 80 -12.51 4.59 -23.73
CA ALA A 80 -13.51 4.28 -24.75
C ALA A 80 -14.71 5.23 -24.68
N ALA A 81 -15.21 5.53 -23.49
CA ALA A 81 -16.31 6.48 -23.31
C ALA A 81 -15.94 7.90 -23.76
N LEU A 82 -14.67 8.32 -23.62
CA LEU A 82 -14.21 9.60 -24.15
C LEU A 82 -14.21 9.61 -25.68
N ASP A 83 -13.74 8.53 -26.31
CA ASP A 83 -13.70 8.38 -27.76
C ASP A 83 -15.13 8.36 -28.36
N ASP A 84 -16.08 7.78 -27.63
CA ASP A 84 -17.51 7.75 -27.99
C ASP A 84 -18.25 9.06 -27.63
N ASN A 85 -17.53 10.08 -27.18
CA ASN A 85 -18.07 11.39 -26.84
C ASN A 85 -19.18 11.32 -25.77
N ALA A 86 -19.02 10.40 -24.81
CA ALA A 86 -19.97 10.15 -23.74
C ALA A 86 -20.23 11.39 -22.89
N SER A 87 -21.40 11.44 -22.29
CA SER A 87 -21.78 12.51 -21.40
C SER A 87 -20.86 12.56 -20.17
N LYS A 88 -20.76 13.75 -19.57
CA LYS A 88 -20.06 13.94 -18.29
C LYS A 88 -20.57 12.99 -17.20
N ALA A 89 -21.86 12.62 -17.23
CA ALA A 89 -22.46 11.73 -16.24
C ALA A 89 -21.95 10.29 -16.37
N GLU A 90 -21.83 9.79 -17.61
CA GLU A 90 -21.31 8.46 -17.92
C GLU A 90 -19.82 8.36 -17.56
N LEU A 91 -19.01 9.34 -17.99
CA LEU A 91 -17.59 9.40 -17.62
C LEU A 91 -17.39 9.44 -16.11
N ALA A 92 -18.19 10.24 -15.40
CA ALA A 92 -18.13 10.29 -13.94
C ALA A 92 -18.51 8.94 -13.31
N ALA A 93 -19.41 8.16 -13.91
CA ALA A 93 -19.76 6.82 -13.42
C ALA A 93 -18.60 5.83 -13.59
N VAL A 94 -17.97 5.81 -14.77
CA VAL A 94 -16.84 4.91 -15.04
C VAL A 94 -15.65 5.25 -14.14
N LEU A 95 -15.33 6.54 -13.96
CA LEU A 95 -14.26 6.97 -13.06
C LEU A 95 -14.53 6.65 -11.59
N ARG A 96 -15.81 6.66 -11.14
CA ARG A 96 -16.16 6.21 -9.79
C ARG A 96 -15.82 4.72 -9.61
N ASN A 97 -16.14 3.88 -10.60
CA ASN A 97 -15.79 2.46 -10.54
C ASN A 97 -14.26 2.25 -10.41
N ALA A 98 -13.45 3.05 -11.12
CA ALA A 98 -11.98 2.99 -10.99
C ALA A 98 -11.51 3.36 -9.58
N VAL A 99 -12.10 4.38 -8.97
CA VAL A 99 -11.80 4.80 -7.59
C VAL A 99 -12.22 3.73 -6.58
N ASP A 100 -13.40 3.15 -6.75
CA ASP A 100 -13.92 2.11 -5.86
C ASP A 100 -13.09 0.81 -5.95
N ALA A 101 -12.66 0.43 -7.16
CA ALA A 101 -11.71 -0.67 -7.37
C ALA A 101 -10.33 -0.38 -6.71
N GLY A 102 -9.92 0.89 -6.74
CA GLY A 102 -8.76 1.40 -6.00
C GLY A 102 -8.89 1.20 -4.49
N GLY A 103 -10.09 1.36 -3.95
CA GLY A 103 -10.39 1.14 -2.53
C GLY A 103 -9.35 1.78 -1.61
N ALA A 104 -8.87 1.00 -0.64
CA ALA A 104 -7.81 1.41 0.28
C ALA A 104 -6.40 0.94 -0.17
N LEU A 105 -6.14 0.80 -1.48
CA LEU A 105 -4.81 0.42 -1.97
C LEU A 105 -3.72 1.42 -1.55
N ASP A 106 -4.08 2.70 -1.36
CA ASP A 106 -3.20 3.72 -0.77
C ASP A 106 -2.76 3.41 0.68
N ARG A 107 -3.53 2.54 1.36
CA ARG A 107 -3.27 2.02 2.71
C ARG A 107 -2.78 0.58 2.68
N LEU A 108 -2.62 -0.03 1.51
CA LEU A 108 -1.99 -1.34 1.36
C LEU A 108 -0.52 -1.17 1.73
N TRP A 109 -0.25 -1.28 3.01
CA TRP A 109 1.10 -1.48 3.50
C TRP A 109 1.39 -2.96 3.33
N VAL A 110 2.51 -3.30 2.70
CA VAL A 110 3.03 -4.66 2.79
C VAL A 110 3.57 -4.82 4.21
N THR A 111 2.65 -5.00 5.16
CA THR A 111 2.98 -5.43 6.51
C THR A 111 3.46 -6.87 6.40
N PRO A 112 4.65 -7.21 6.92
CA PRO A 112 5.04 -8.60 7.04
C PRO A 112 3.98 -9.34 7.87
N ARG A 113 3.40 -10.41 7.32
CA ARG A 113 2.45 -11.26 8.06
C ARG A 113 3.15 -11.76 9.32
N GLU A 114 2.47 -11.66 10.45
CA GLU A 114 2.88 -12.38 11.65
C GLU A 114 2.81 -13.89 11.32
N PRO A 115 3.81 -14.71 11.69
CA PRO A 115 3.62 -16.15 11.64
C PRO A 115 2.41 -16.47 12.50
N SER A 116 1.46 -17.23 11.97
CA SER A 116 0.31 -17.70 12.73
C SER A 116 0.85 -18.45 13.95
N THR A 117 0.70 -17.87 15.14
CA THR A 117 0.92 -18.59 16.39
C THR A 117 -0.15 -19.68 16.46
N SER A 118 0.27 -20.92 16.19
CA SER A 118 -0.49 -22.13 16.51
C SER A 118 -0.60 -22.32 18.01
#